data_AF-A0AAV0FU66-F1
#
_entry.id   AF-A0AAV0FU66-F1
#
_cell.length_a   1.000
_cell.length_b   1.000
_cell.length_c   1.000
_cell.angle_alpha   90.00
_cell.angle_beta   90.00
_cell.angle_gamma   90.00
#
_symmetry.space_group_name_H-M   'P 1'
#
loop_
_entity.id
_entity.type
_entity.pdbx_description
1 polymer ?
#
loop_
_entity_poly.entity_id
_entity_poly.type
_entity_poly.pdbx_seq_one_letter_code
_entity_poly.pdbx_strand_id
1 'polypeptide(L)'
;MCRLQPNSHTNVDCRCSVERAKMSGGAIRNKVQRKFKMRGYTLKVDALSEVLSFLDRFPSDSHDEALDLLLDELQHLSLKSAILDKEPVHKVVSLLLEAEAPVEENPSSSCSPASALRVIDAFDAPKLRYDPVKKIFYEHAGRLPIQGDASAKATLYKDRFLMSFQKLSRDPRFSKPAFGSTISEYGSCEISPIQSLVGQIGRKWVMGVISQLEDGHFFLEDLNAAVEVNLSESNNNRIFCRKHNCPSRR
;
A
#
# COMPACT_ATOMS: atom_id res chain seq x y z
N MET A 1 -60.97 7.01 27.39
CA MET A 1 -60.96 8.48 27.57
C MET A 1 -59.88 9.06 26.68
N CYS A 2 -60.27 9.50 25.48
CA CYS A 2 -60.36 10.91 25.06
C CYS A 2 -59.03 11.53 24.56
N ARG A 3 -58.72 11.23 23.29
CA ARG A 3 -58.32 12.13 22.18
C ARG A 3 -58.06 13.63 22.48
N LEU A 4 -56.93 14.17 21.98
CA LEU A 4 -56.80 15.22 20.92
C LEU A 4 -55.42 15.94 20.95
N GLN A 5 -54.76 16.05 19.78
CA GLN A 5 -53.82 17.14 19.41
C GLN A 5 -54.65 18.37 18.91
N PRO A 6 -54.12 19.60 18.59
CA PRO A 6 -52.74 19.99 18.18
C PRO A 6 -52.19 21.41 18.57
N ASN A 7 -50.92 21.65 18.16
CA ASN A 7 -50.21 22.89 17.75
C ASN A 7 -50.16 24.18 18.62
N SER A 8 -48.94 24.68 18.86
CA SER A 8 -48.52 26.03 18.41
C SER A 8 -47.02 26.30 18.63
N HIS A 9 -46.40 26.88 17.60
CA HIS A 9 -45.06 27.46 17.56
C HIS A 9 -44.82 28.49 18.66
N THR A 10 -43.61 28.50 19.25
CA THR A 10 -42.83 29.74 19.50
C THR A 10 -41.35 29.40 19.58
N ASN A 11 -40.61 29.94 18.63
CA ASN A 11 -39.15 29.92 18.51
C ASN A 11 -38.57 30.81 19.61
N VAL A 12 -37.63 30.28 20.41
CA VAL A 12 -36.93 31.08 21.43
C VAL A 12 -35.78 31.82 20.76
N ASP A 13 -36.01 33.12 20.59
CA ASP A 13 -35.13 34.09 19.96
C ASP A 13 -33.92 34.39 20.88
N CYS A 14 -32.86 33.59 20.79
CA CYS A 14 -31.56 33.95 21.35
C CYS A 14 -30.84 34.90 20.40
N ARG A 15 -31.16 36.19 20.51
CA ARG A 15 -30.37 37.28 19.90
C ARG A 15 -28.97 37.31 20.53
N CYS A 16 -27.99 36.74 19.86
CA CYS A 16 -26.60 37.17 20.00
C CYS A 16 -26.29 38.05 18.79
N SER A 17 -26.37 39.36 18.99
CA SER A 17 -26.02 40.36 17.99
C SER A 17 -24.51 40.29 17.71
N VAL A 18 -24.11 39.55 16.68
CA VAL A 18 -22.77 39.70 16.10
C VAL A 18 -22.85 40.87 15.11
N GLU A 19 -22.42 42.03 15.60
CA GLU A 19 -22.28 43.24 14.82
C GLU A 19 -21.28 43.01 13.69
N ARG A 20 -21.78 42.92 12.44
CA ARG A 20 -20.95 42.75 11.24
C ARG A 20 -20.16 44.04 10.99
N ALA A 21 -18.93 44.09 11.50
CA ALA A 21 -17.94 45.06 11.05
C ALA A 21 -17.43 44.66 9.66
N LYS A 22 -18.06 45.18 8.60
CA LYS A 22 -17.55 45.04 7.23
C LYS A 22 -16.26 45.85 7.12
N MET A 23 -15.10 45.20 7.24
CA MET A 23 -13.82 45.86 7.01
C MET A 23 -13.77 46.44 5.59
N SER A 24 -13.36 47.70 5.47
CA SER A 24 -13.13 48.36 4.18
C SER A 24 -12.12 47.56 3.36
N GLY A 25 -12.40 47.32 2.07
CA GLY A 25 -11.51 46.55 1.17
C GLY A 25 -10.09 47.11 1.07
N GLY A 26 -9.88 48.39 1.41
CA GLY A 26 -8.55 48.99 1.54
C GLY A 26 -7.75 48.48 2.75
N ALA A 27 -8.40 48.15 3.86
CA ALA A 27 -7.76 47.64 5.06
C ALA A 27 -7.25 46.20 4.86
N ILE A 28 -8.04 45.35 4.21
CA ILE A 28 -7.68 43.97 3.88
C ILE A 28 -6.48 43.95 2.92
N ARG A 29 -6.52 44.80 1.88
CA ARG A 29 -5.40 44.93 0.94
C ARG A 29 -4.06 45.28 1.62
N ASN A 30 -4.08 46.23 2.55
CA ASN A 30 -2.89 46.62 3.30
C ASN A 30 -2.40 45.50 4.22
N LYS A 31 -3.33 44.74 4.82
CA LYS A 31 -3.04 43.57 5.67
C LYS A 31 -2.32 42.48 4.89
N VAL A 32 -2.82 42.11 3.72
CA VAL A 32 -2.20 41.13 2.80
C VAL A 32 -0.78 41.58 2.45
N GLN A 33 -0.62 42.81 1.97
CA GLN A 33 0.71 43.32 1.61
C GLN A 33 1.69 43.31 2.77
N ARG A 34 1.24 43.61 4.00
CA ARG A 34 2.08 43.57 5.19
C ARG A 34 2.51 42.14 5.54
N LYS A 35 1.57 41.18 5.57
CA LYS A 35 1.86 39.76 5.87
C LYS A 35 2.88 39.16 4.89
N PHE A 36 2.72 39.42 3.59
CA PHE A 36 3.68 38.96 2.58
C PHE A 36 5.05 39.62 2.73
N LYS A 37 5.10 40.93 3.00
CA LYS A 37 6.37 41.62 3.28
C LYS A 37 7.09 41.08 4.51
N MET A 38 6.36 40.69 5.56
CA MET A 38 6.96 40.08 6.76
C MET A 38 7.65 38.74 6.49
N ARG A 39 7.16 37.97 5.49
CA ARG A 39 7.81 36.73 5.01
C ARG A 39 8.84 36.97 3.91
N GLY A 40 9.15 38.24 3.60
CA GLY A 40 10.16 38.62 2.61
C GLY A 40 9.68 38.65 1.16
N TYR A 41 8.36 38.54 0.91
CA TYR A 41 7.79 38.55 -0.43
C TYR A 41 7.27 39.93 -0.83
N THR A 42 7.44 40.28 -2.10
CA THR A 42 6.83 41.47 -2.73
C THR A 42 5.80 41.03 -3.76
N LEU A 43 4.52 41.35 -3.53
CA LEU A 43 3.42 41.00 -4.45
C LEU A 43 3.28 42.04 -5.57
N LYS A 44 3.18 41.57 -6.82
CA LYS A 44 2.66 42.40 -7.92
C LYS A 44 1.13 42.58 -7.81
N VAL A 45 0.60 43.54 -8.56
CA VAL A 45 -0.84 43.88 -8.55
C VAL A 45 -1.71 42.66 -8.91
N ASP A 46 -1.29 41.87 -9.89
CA ASP A 46 -2.02 40.69 -10.36
C ASP A 46 -1.97 39.52 -9.36
N ALA A 47 -0.90 39.42 -8.57
CA ALA A 47 -0.78 38.43 -7.51
C ALA A 47 -1.65 38.82 -6.31
N LEU A 48 -1.68 40.12 -6.00
CA LEU A 48 -2.50 40.67 -4.93
C LEU A 48 -4.00 40.49 -5.21
N SER A 49 -4.45 40.69 -6.45
CA SER A 49 -5.86 40.47 -6.81
C SER A 49 -6.26 38.99 -6.66
N GLU A 50 -5.35 38.07 -6.97
CA GLU A 50 -5.57 36.63 -6.80
C GLU A 50 -5.66 36.22 -5.31
N VAL A 51 -4.81 36.79 -4.44
CA VAL A 51 -4.90 36.53 -2.99
C VAL A 51 -6.22 37.09 -2.42
N LEU A 52 -6.64 38.28 -2.86
CA LEU A 52 -7.91 38.85 -2.41
C LEU A 52 -9.11 38.00 -2.85
N SER A 53 -9.11 37.50 -4.10
CA SER A 53 -10.19 36.62 -4.59
C SER A 53 -10.22 35.26 -3.89
N PHE A 54 -9.08 34.78 -3.40
CA PHE A 54 -9.00 33.62 -2.52
C PHE A 54 -9.62 33.92 -1.14
N LEU A 55 -9.28 35.05 -0.52
CA LEU A 55 -9.79 35.43 0.81
C LEU A 55 -11.29 35.73 0.82
N ASP A 56 -11.86 36.22 -0.28
CA ASP A 56 -13.31 36.46 -0.41
C ASP A 56 -14.15 35.18 -0.23
N ARG A 57 -13.54 33.99 -0.33
CA ARG A 57 -14.21 32.70 -0.11
C ARG A 57 -14.38 32.36 1.37
N PHE A 58 -13.66 33.05 2.26
CA PHE A 58 -13.64 32.78 3.68
C PHE A 58 -14.29 33.94 4.46
N PRO A 59 -14.93 33.66 5.62
CA PRO A 59 -15.38 34.69 6.54
C PRO A 59 -14.24 35.62 6.98
N SER A 60 -14.56 36.89 7.29
CA SER A 60 -13.56 37.90 7.66
C SER A 60 -12.69 37.51 8.86
N ASP A 61 -13.21 36.68 9.77
CA ASP A 61 -12.51 36.24 10.97
C ASP A 61 -11.40 35.21 10.69
N SER A 62 -11.51 34.44 9.59
CA SER A 62 -10.54 33.39 9.23
C SER A 62 -9.53 33.84 8.15
N HIS A 63 -9.51 35.12 7.79
CA HIS A 63 -8.58 35.66 6.77
C HIS A 63 -7.11 35.53 7.20
N ASP A 64 -6.80 35.65 8.49
CA ASP A 64 -5.42 35.48 8.97
C ASP A 64 -4.93 34.04 8.85
N GLU A 65 -5.77 33.07 9.23
CA GLU A 65 -5.45 31.64 9.13
C GLU A 65 -5.27 31.21 7.67
N ALA A 66 -6.17 31.63 6.79
CA ALA A 66 -6.07 31.36 5.35
C ALA A 66 -4.82 31.99 4.72
N LEU A 67 -4.42 33.20 5.17
CA LEU A 67 -3.19 33.85 4.73
C LEU A 67 -1.94 33.12 5.21
N ASP A 68 -1.91 32.69 6.48
CA ASP A 68 -0.76 32.00 7.03
C ASP A 68 -0.57 30.63 6.35
N LEU A 69 -1.65 29.89 6.08
CA LEU A 69 -1.61 28.63 5.33
C LEU A 69 -1.07 28.83 3.90
N LEU A 70 -1.58 29.84 3.18
CA LEU A 70 -1.10 30.17 1.83
C LEU A 70 0.39 30.57 1.82
N LEU A 71 0.84 31.29 2.84
CA LEU A 71 2.25 31.68 2.97
C LEU A 71 3.16 30.49 3.27
N ASP A 72 2.71 29.55 4.09
CA ASP A 72 3.47 28.35 4.41
C ASP A 72 3.60 27.43 3.18
N GLU A 73 2.54 27.26 2.38
CA GLU A 73 2.61 26.53 1.11
C GLU A 73 3.49 27.24 0.06
N LEU A 74 3.47 28.58 0.01
CA LEU A 74 4.38 29.34 -0.84
C LEU A 74 5.86 29.13 -0.46
N GLN A 75 6.17 28.90 0.81
CA GLN A 75 7.53 28.61 1.27
C GLN A 75 8.02 27.23 0.83
N HIS A 76 7.11 26.27 0.66
CA HIS A 76 7.44 24.93 0.15
C HIS A 76 7.73 24.92 -1.36
N LEU A 77 7.26 25.93 -2.10
CA LEU A 77 7.61 26.09 -3.51
C LEU A 77 9.02 26.66 -3.68
N SER A 78 9.82 26.02 -4.55
CA SER A 78 11.12 26.55 -4.96
C SER A 78 10.94 27.77 -5.88
N LEU A 79 10.78 28.93 -5.28
CA LEU A 79 10.59 30.18 -6.01
C LEU A 79 11.90 30.71 -6.59
N LYS A 80 11.85 31.21 -7.83
CA LYS A 80 13.01 31.79 -8.53
C LYS A 80 13.38 33.20 -8.03
N SER A 81 12.44 33.90 -7.41
CA SER A 81 12.64 35.25 -6.87
C SER A 81 11.67 35.53 -5.72
N ALA A 82 11.99 36.52 -4.90
CA ALA A 82 11.13 37.01 -3.82
C ALA A 82 10.01 37.96 -4.31
N ILE A 83 9.92 38.21 -5.62
CA ILE A 83 8.86 39.00 -6.25
C ILE A 83 7.83 38.03 -6.82
N LEU A 84 6.62 38.07 -6.26
CA LEU A 84 5.55 37.14 -6.60
C LEU A 84 4.64 37.72 -7.69
N ASP A 85 4.60 36.99 -8.80
CA ASP A 85 3.66 37.18 -9.91
C ASP A 85 2.38 36.38 -9.68
N LYS A 86 1.43 36.45 -10.62
CA LYS A 86 0.18 35.70 -10.51
C LYS A 86 0.40 34.18 -10.49
N GLU A 87 1.33 33.66 -11.29
CA GLU A 87 1.47 32.21 -11.48
C GLU A 87 1.83 31.42 -10.19
N PRO A 88 2.83 31.81 -9.36
CA PRO A 88 3.15 31.06 -8.15
C PRO A 88 2.00 31.08 -7.14
N VAL A 89 1.32 32.22 -7.00
CA VAL A 89 0.16 32.36 -6.10
C VAL A 89 -0.99 31.50 -6.60
N HIS A 90 -1.31 31.57 -7.89
CA HIS A 90 -2.39 30.78 -8.48
C HIS A 90 -2.17 29.28 -8.30
N LYS A 91 -0.93 28.78 -8.44
CA LYS A 91 -0.59 27.38 -8.18
C LYS A 91 -0.93 26.96 -6.75
N VAL A 92 -0.53 27.76 -5.76
CA VAL A 92 -0.83 27.47 -4.35
C VAL A 92 -2.33 27.57 -4.07
N VAL A 93 -2.99 28.60 -4.58
CA VAL A 93 -4.44 28.78 -4.43
C VAL A 93 -5.19 27.57 -5.02
N SER A 94 -4.83 27.12 -6.23
CA SER A 94 -5.43 25.93 -6.82
C SER A 94 -5.17 24.67 -5.99
N LEU A 95 -3.96 24.46 -5.49
CA LEU A 95 -3.64 23.33 -4.60
C LEU A 95 -4.48 23.32 -3.32
N LEU A 96 -4.62 24.49 -2.68
CA LEU A 96 -5.42 24.64 -1.46
C LEU A 96 -6.91 24.40 -1.71
N LEU A 97 -7.42 24.84 -2.87
CA LEU A 97 -8.82 24.65 -3.24
C LEU A 97 -9.14 23.22 -3.71
N GLU A 98 -8.20 22.57 -4.39
CA GLU A 98 -8.31 21.16 -4.79
C GLU A 98 -8.29 20.22 -3.57
N ALA A 99 -7.60 20.61 -2.49
CA ALA A 99 -7.63 19.89 -1.22
C ALA A 99 -8.99 19.99 -0.49
N GLU A 100 -9.79 21.02 -0.75
CA GLU A 100 -11.12 21.23 -0.16
C GLU A 100 -12.28 20.72 -1.04
N ALA A 101 -12.03 20.45 -2.32
CA ALA A 101 -13.03 19.92 -3.23
C ALA A 101 -13.22 18.39 -3.01
N PRO A 102 -14.46 17.86 -2.98
CA PRO A 102 -14.68 16.42 -3.08
C PRO A 102 -14.23 15.98 -4.48
N VAL A 103 -13.10 15.29 -4.55
CA VAL A 103 -12.44 14.94 -5.81
C VAL A 103 -13.21 13.84 -6.54
N GLU A 104 -13.83 14.20 -7.67
CA GLU A 104 -14.12 13.28 -8.78
C GLU A 104 -12.79 12.91 -9.47
N GLU A 105 -12.58 11.61 -9.63
CA GLU A 105 -11.30 10.97 -9.98
C GLU A 105 -10.77 11.37 -11.37
N ASN A 106 -9.50 11.78 -11.46
CA ASN A 106 -8.72 11.78 -12.71
C ASN A 106 -7.30 11.25 -12.42
N PRO A 107 -6.80 10.21 -13.11
CA PRO A 107 -5.65 9.41 -12.65
C PRO A 107 -4.27 9.91 -13.15
N SER A 108 -4.13 11.17 -13.56
CA SER A 108 -2.91 11.62 -14.23
C SER A 108 -2.39 12.96 -13.70
N SER A 109 -1.96 13.03 -12.43
CA SER A 109 -0.87 13.94 -12.09
C SER A 109 -0.29 13.70 -10.69
N SER A 110 1.04 13.80 -10.64
CA SER A 110 1.95 14.03 -9.51
C SER A 110 1.41 13.91 -8.09
N CYS A 111 2.09 13.04 -7.32
CA CYS A 111 2.04 12.89 -5.86
C CYS A 111 1.57 14.15 -5.09
N SER A 112 0.27 14.23 -4.83
CA SER A 112 -0.28 15.04 -3.77
C SER A 112 -0.14 14.29 -2.44
N PRO A 113 0.07 14.98 -1.30
CA PRO A 113 0.09 14.35 0.01
C PRO A 113 -1.25 13.67 0.38
N ALA A 114 -2.32 13.92 -0.38
CA ALA A 114 -3.59 13.19 -0.30
C ALA A 114 -3.47 11.70 -0.72
N SER A 115 -2.36 11.31 -1.36
CA SER A 115 -2.05 9.91 -1.68
C SER A 115 -1.37 9.15 -0.52
N ALA A 116 -1.26 9.74 0.68
CA ALA A 116 -0.53 9.12 1.80
C ALA A 116 -1.14 7.79 2.26
N LEU A 117 -2.45 7.59 2.08
CA LEU A 117 -3.15 6.36 2.41
C LEU A 117 -4.11 6.00 1.28
N ARG A 118 -3.90 4.82 0.69
CA ARG A 118 -4.81 4.24 -0.31
C ARG A 118 -5.24 2.86 0.16
N VAL A 119 -6.55 2.66 0.23
CA VAL A 119 -7.14 1.33 0.44
C VAL A 119 -7.32 0.73 -0.95
N ILE A 120 -6.72 -0.44 -1.18
CA ILE A 120 -6.83 -1.17 -2.44
C ILE A 120 -7.80 -2.32 -2.20
N ASP A 121 -8.87 -2.39 -2.99
CA ASP A 121 -9.76 -3.55 -2.97
C ASP A 121 -8.98 -4.81 -3.39
N ALA A 122 -9.28 -5.94 -2.74
CA ALA A 122 -8.72 -7.23 -3.10
C ALA A 122 -8.99 -7.63 -4.56
N PHE A 123 -10.09 -7.14 -5.16
CA PHE A 123 -10.46 -7.40 -6.56
C PHE A 123 -9.82 -6.43 -7.56
N ASP A 124 -9.39 -5.25 -7.10
CA ASP A 124 -8.66 -4.27 -7.91
C ASP A 124 -7.14 -4.54 -7.92
N ALA A 125 -6.66 -5.37 -6.99
CA ALA A 125 -5.27 -5.74 -6.91
C ALA A 125 -4.81 -6.50 -8.17
N PRO A 126 -3.75 -6.04 -8.86
CA PRO A 126 -3.29 -6.69 -10.08
C PRO A 126 -2.75 -8.08 -9.78
N LYS A 127 -3.23 -9.09 -10.51
CA LYS A 127 -2.74 -10.45 -10.36
C LYS A 127 -1.42 -10.62 -11.09
N LEU A 128 -0.36 -10.90 -10.33
CA LEU A 128 0.96 -11.21 -10.87
C LEU A 128 1.17 -12.73 -10.94
N ARG A 129 1.81 -13.20 -12.01
CA ARG A 129 2.28 -14.58 -12.17
C ARG A 129 3.80 -14.60 -12.19
N TYR A 130 4.37 -15.62 -11.57
CA TYR A 130 5.80 -15.84 -11.54
C TYR A 130 6.26 -16.78 -12.66
N ASP A 131 7.25 -16.36 -13.43
CA ASP A 131 7.95 -17.23 -14.39
C ASP A 131 9.20 -17.84 -13.71
N PRO A 132 9.25 -19.16 -13.45
CA PRO A 132 10.40 -19.79 -12.81
C PRO A 132 11.66 -19.84 -13.68
N VAL A 133 11.52 -19.75 -15.01
CA VAL A 133 12.64 -19.77 -15.96
C VAL A 133 13.27 -18.39 -16.01
N LYS A 134 12.47 -17.36 -16.30
CA LYS A 134 12.95 -15.97 -16.40
C LYS A 134 13.17 -15.33 -15.03
N LYS A 135 12.62 -15.92 -13.97
CA LYS A 135 12.63 -15.40 -12.59
C LYS A 135 12.05 -13.99 -12.45
N ILE A 136 11.07 -13.65 -13.29
CA ILE A 136 10.37 -12.36 -13.30
C ILE A 136 8.89 -12.56 -12.98
N PHE A 137 8.25 -11.49 -12.53
CA PHE A 137 6.80 -11.41 -12.41
C PHE A 137 6.25 -10.70 -13.63
N TYR A 138 5.13 -11.19 -14.14
CA TYR A 138 4.37 -10.55 -15.20
C TYR A 138 2.91 -10.46 -14.79
N GLU A 139 2.24 -9.42 -15.28
CA GLU A 139 0.82 -9.23 -15.02
C GLU A 139 0.00 -10.28 -15.78
N HIS A 140 -0.97 -10.87 -15.11
CA HIS A 140 -1.89 -11.80 -15.73
C HIS A 140 -2.87 -11.05 -16.62
N ALA A 141 -2.65 -11.09 -17.93
CA ALA A 141 -3.60 -10.61 -18.92
C ALA A 141 -4.79 -11.58 -19.01
N GLY A 142 -5.87 -11.30 -18.28
CA GLY A 142 -7.07 -12.11 -18.31
C GLY A 142 -8.09 -11.75 -17.23
N ARG A 143 -9.35 -12.10 -17.47
CA ARG A 143 -10.41 -11.96 -16.47
C ARG A 143 -10.18 -12.96 -15.34
N LEU A 144 -10.36 -12.51 -14.10
CA LEU A 144 -10.29 -13.35 -12.90
C LEU A 144 -11.71 -13.71 -12.46
N PRO A 145 -12.27 -14.84 -12.90
CA PRO A 145 -13.57 -15.26 -12.43
C PRO A 145 -13.49 -15.60 -10.93
N ILE A 146 -14.52 -15.23 -10.18
CA ILE A 146 -14.67 -15.63 -8.77
C ILE A 146 -14.76 -17.15 -8.65
N GLN A 147 -15.43 -17.78 -9.62
CA GLN A 147 -15.50 -19.24 -9.75
C GLN A 147 -14.40 -19.73 -10.68
N GLY A 148 -13.32 -20.24 -10.09
CA GLY A 148 -12.24 -20.89 -10.83
C GLY A 148 -12.64 -22.28 -11.35
N ASP A 149 -11.98 -22.70 -12.41
CA ASP A 149 -12.04 -24.08 -12.90
C ASP A 149 -11.21 -25.02 -11.99
N ALA A 150 -11.31 -26.33 -12.22
CA ALA A 150 -10.53 -27.31 -11.47
C ALA A 150 -9.00 -27.04 -11.58
N SER A 151 -8.54 -26.51 -12.72
CA SER A 151 -7.13 -26.19 -12.94
C SER A 151 -6.65 -24.99 -12.11
N ALA A 152 -7.55 -24.05 -11.76
CA ALA A 152 -7.22 -22.92 -10.90
C ALA A 152 -6.73 -23.38 -9.51
N LYS A 153 -7.33 -24.43 -8.95
CA LYS A 153 -6.89 -25.00 -7.66
C LYS A 153 -5.47 -25.56 -7.75
N ALA A 154 -5.19 -26.37 -8.78
CA ALA A 154 -3.85 -26.93 -8.98
C ALA A 154 -2.80 -25.82 -9.21
N THR A 155 -3.16 -24.79 -10.00
CA THR A 155 -2.32 -23.63 -10.26
C THR A 155 -1.99 -22.85 -8.98
N LEU A 156 -2.96 -22.68 -8.07
CA LEU A 156 -2.74 -22.02 -6.79
C LEU A 156 -1.65 -22.71 -5.97
N TYR A 157 -1.72 -24.04 -5.81
CA TYR A 157 -0.72 -24.78 -5.05
C TYR A 157 0.65 -24.77 -5.74
N LYS A 158 0.67 -24.88 -7.08
CA LYS A 158 1.89 -24.78 -7.87
C LYS A 158 2.57 -23.41 -7.70
N ASP A 159 1.81 -22.32 -7.83
CA ASP A 159 2.33 -20.95 -7.69
C ASP A 159 2.86 -20.71 -6.27
N ARG A 160 2.14 -21.18 -5.25
CA ARG A 160 2.57 -21.10 -3.85
C ARG A 160 3.87 -21.86 -3.61
N PHE A 161 3.99 -23.08 -4.15
CA PHE A 161 5.22 -23.86 -4.06
C PHE A 161 6.38 -23.14 -4.73
N LEU A 162 6.22 -22.68 -5.98
CA LEU A 162 7.28 -21.99 -6.73
C LEU A 162 7.72 -20.70 -6.03
N MET A 163 6.80 -19.96 -5.42
CA MET A 163 7.11 -18.76 -4.66
C MET A 163 7.93 -19.04 -3.41
N SER A 164 7.55 -20.04 -2.64
CA SER A 164 8.33 -20.44 -1.47
C SER A 164 9.69 -21.03 -1.88
N PHE A 165 9.74 -21.81 -2.96
CA PHE A 165 10.99 -22.37 -3.48
C PHE A 165 11.96 -21.28 -3.94
N GLN A 166 11.44 -20.24 -4.61
CA GLN A 166 12.24 -19.10 -5.04
C GLN A 166 12.84 -18.31 -3.87
N LYS A 167 12.08 -18.13 -2.78
CA LYS A 167 12.58 -17.49 -1.55
C LYS A 167 13.64 -18.33 -0.87
N LEU A 168 13.39 -19.63 -0.70
CA LEU A 168 14.32 -20.56 -0.06
C LEU A 168 15.62 -20.72 -0.85
N SER A 169 15.56 -20.79 -2.18
CA SER A 169 16.74 -20.93 -3.04
C SER A 169 17.66 -19.71 -3.02
N ARG A 170 17.16 -18.54 -2.61
CA ARG A 170 17.95 -17.30 -2.46
C ARG A 170 18.59 -17.17 -1.09
N ASP A 171 18.15 -17.96 -0.12
CA ASP A 171 18.73 -17.96 1.21
C ASP A 171 20.11 -18.65 1.17
N PRO A 172 21.18 -17.98 1.63
CA PRO A 172 22.53 -18.53 1.61
C PRO A 172 22.66 -19.89 2.29
N ARG A 173 21.82 -20.17 3.31
CA ARG A 173 21.84 -21.45 4.04
C ARG A 173 21.53 -22.64 3.15
N PHE A 174 20.66 -22.47 2.16
CA PHE A 174 20.22 -23.52 1.23
C PHE A 174 20.90 -23.43 -0.14
N SER A 175 21.81 -22.47 -0.31
CA SER A 175 22.55 -22.28 -1.55
C SER A 175 23.65 -23.32 -1.74
N LYS A 176 24.03 -23.58 -3.00
CA LYS A 176 25.17 -24.45 -3.31
C LYS A 176 26.44 -23.86 -2.68
N PRO A 177 27.27 -24.65 -1.98
CA PRO A 177 28.53 -24.15 -1.45
C PRO A 177 29.37 -23.61 -2.61
N ALA A 178 29.84 -22.38 -2.47
CA ALA A 178 30.90 -21.90 -3.35
C ALA A 178 32.16 -22.75 -3.11
N PHE A 179 32.90 -23.05 -4.18
CA PHE A 179 34.16 -23.78 -4.11
C PHE A 179 35.08 -23.15 -3.05
N GLY A 180 35.50 -23.93 -2.05
CA GLY A 180 36.42 -23.49 -0.99
C GLY A 180 35.79 -23.08 0.35
N SER A 181 34.47 -23.18 0.53
CA SER A 181 33.82 -22.92 1.83
C SER A 181 34.05 -24.06 2.83
N THR A 182 34.33 -23.72 4.09
CA THR A 182 34.41 -24.67 5.20
C THR A 182 33.07 -25.37 5.35
N ILE A 183 33.07 -26.69 5.13
CA ILE A 183 31.89 -27.53 5.24
C ILE A 183 31.34 -27.39 6.66
N SER A 184 30.13 -26.83 6.79
CA SER A 184 29.44 -26.80 8.09
C SER A 184 29.24 -28.23 8.60
N GLU A 185 29.06 -28.40 9.91
CA GLU A 185 28.76 -29.70 10.53
C GLU A 185 27.51 -30.41 9.93
N TYR A 186 26.69 -29.65 9.17
CA TYR A 186 25.46 -30.09 8.49
C TYR A 186 25.62 -30.32 6.97
N GLY A 187 26.80 -30.12 6.39
CA GLY A 187 27.02 -30.23 4.94
C GLY A 187 26.40 -29.08 4.14
N SER A 188 26.26 -29.26 2.82
CA SER A 188 25.48 -28.36 1.98
C SER A 188 23.99 -28.60 2.22
N CYS A 189 23.24 -27.57 2.62
CA CYS A 189 21.78 -27.70 2.77
C CYS A 189 21.06 -27.55 1.43
N GLU A 190 21.61 -28.14 0.36
CA GLU A 190 21.07 -28.03 -0.98
C GLU A 190 19.72 -28.76 -1.07
N ILE A 191 18.70 -28.00 -1.45
CA ILE A 191 17.34 -28.51 -1.62
C ILE A 191 17.31 -29.42 -2.86
N SER A 192 16.97 -30.68 -2.63
CA SER A 192 16.85 -31.72 -3.65
C SER A 192 15.36 -32.05 -3.89
N PRO A 193 14.94 -32.31 -5.15
CA PRO A 193 13.58 -32.75 -5.44
C PRO A 193 13.32 -34.14 -4.85
N ILE A 194 12.08 -34.43 -4.47
CA ILE A 194 11.69 -35.72 -3.83
C ILE A 194 12.02 -36.90 -4.74
N GLN A 195 11.84 -36.74 -6.05
CA GLN A 195 12.15 -37.78 -7.03
C GLN A 195 13.63 -38.21 -7.00
N SER A 196 14.55 -37.33 -6.58
CA SER A 196 15.98 -37.67 -6.45
C SER A 196 16.31 -38.55 -5.24
N LEU A 197 15.36 -38.72 -4.31
CA LEU A 197 15.53 -39.57 -3.15
C LEU A 197 15.39 -41.07 -3.49
N VAL A 198 14.83 -41.38 -4.67
CA VAL A 198 14.63 -42.75 -5.11
C VAL A 198 16.00 -43.41 -5.34
N GLY A 199 16.28 -44.49 -4.61
CA GLY A 199 17.52 -45.25 -4.72
C GLY A 199 18.74 -44.61 -4.04
N GLN A 200 18.57 -43.49 -3.33
CA GLN A 200 19.63 -42.84 -2.57
C GLN A 200 19.52 -43.15 -1.08
N ILE A 201 20.66 -43.33 -0.42
CA ILE A 201 20.75 -43.55 1.03
C ILE A 201 21.53 -42.39 1.64
N GLY A 202 21.02 -41.78 2.70
CA GLY A 202 21.68 -40.68 3.40
C GLY A 202 20.72 -39.56 3.78
N ARG A 203 21.30 -38.43 4.21
CA ARG A 203 20.55 -37.21 4.55
C ARG A 203 20.46 -36.29 3.34
N LYS A 204 19.24 -35.83 3.04
CA LYS A 204 18.95 -34.86 1.98
C LYS A 204 18.01 -33.80 2.52
N TRP A 205 18.15 -32.59 1.99
CA TRP A 205 17.27 -31.47 2.31
C TRP A 205 16.21 -31.39 1.21
N VAL A 206 14.95 -31.31 1.61
CA VAL A 206 13.80 -31.41 0.70
C VAL A 206 12.81 -30.32 1.07
N MET A 207 12.20 -29.72 0.06
CA MET A 207 11.12 -28.78 0.22
C MET A 207 9.84 -29.39 -0.35
N GLY A 208 8.74 -29.29 0.39
CA GLY A 208 7.44 -29.78 -0.04
C GLY A 208 6.31 -29.17 0.78
N VAL A 209 5.09 -29.53 0.39
CA VAL A 209 3.85 -29.27 1.14
C VAL A 209 3.54 -30.50 1.97
N ILE A 210 3.22 -30.32 3.24
CA ILE A 210 2.79 -31.42 4.10
C ILE A 210 1.29 -31.63 3.89
N SER A 211 0.91 -32.84 3.51
CA SER A 211 -0.47 -33.29 3.38
C SER A 211 -0.72 -34.45 4.34
N GLN A 212 -1.97 -34.56 4.82
CA GLN A 212 -2.43 -35.70 5.59
C GLN A 212 -3.58 -36.32 4.80
N LEU A 213 -3.30 -37.41 4.12
CA LEU A 213 -4.30 -38.11 3.30
C LEU A 213 -5.11 -39.10 4.15
N GLU A 214 -4.45 -39.75 5.11
CA GLU A 214 -5.04 -40.70 6.05
C GLU A 214 -4.68 -40.32 7.49
N ASP A 215 -5.50 -40.74 8.45
CA ASP A 215 -5.24 -40.46 9.87
C ASP A 215 -3.91 -41.10 10.31
N GLY A 216 -3.05 -40.29 10.93
CA GLY A 216 -1.74 -40.71 11.41
C GLY A 216 -0.64 -40.82 10.34
N HIS A 217 -0.95 -40.66 9.05
CA HIS A 217 0.02 -40.73 7.95
C HIS A 217 0.19 -39.37 7.28
N PHE A 218 1.39 -38.80 7.44
CA PHE A 218 1.75 -37.54 6.81
C PHE A 218 2.57 -37.80 5.55
N PHE A 219 2.33 -37.00 4.53
CA PHE A 219 3.08 -37.03 3.29
C PHE A 219 3.69 -35.65 3.06
N LEU A 220 4.87 -35.63 2.46
CA LEU A 220 5.53 -34.45 1.95
C LEU A 220 5.48 -34.53 0.41
N GLU A 221 4.88 -33.51 -0.21
CA GLU A 221 4.63 -33.45 -1.65
C GLU A 221 5.41 -32.30 -2.30
N ASP A 222 6.04 -32.56 -3.44
CA ASP A 222 6.57 -31.53 -4.34
C ASP A 222 5.77 -31.49 -5.65
N LEU A 223 6.28 -30.81 -6.69
CA LEU A 223 5.57 -30.71 -7.97
C LEU A 223 5.44 -32.05 -8.72
N ASN A 224 6.27 -33.04 -8.39
CA ASN A 224 6.46 -34.25 -9.19
C ASN A 224 6.24 -35.55 -8.39
N ALA A 225 6.39 -35.52 -7.06
CA ALA A 225 6.40 -36.71 -6.23
C ALA A 225 5.93 -36.43 -4.79
N ALA A 226 5.56 -37.52 -4.10
CA ALA A 226 5.18 -37.53 -2.70
C ALA A 226 6.01 -38.56 -1.93
N VAL A 227 6.31 -38.29 -0.67
CA VAL A 227 6.98 -39.23 0.24
C VAL A 227 6.33 -39.20 1.61
N GLU A 228 6.10 -40.37 2.20
CA GLU A 228 5.59 -40.47 3.57
C GLU A 228 6.63 -39.97 4.58
N VAL A 229 6.18 -39.19 5.56
CA VAL A 229 7.03 -38.57 6.59
C VAL A 229 6.53 -38.90 7.98
N ASN A 230 7.46 -39.22 8.88
CA ASN A 230 7.13 -39.50 10.27
C ASN A 230 7.44 -38.26 11.13
N LEU A 231 6.39 -37.61 11.63
CA LEU A 231 6.50 -36.41 12.45
C LEU A 231 6.63 -36.71 13.96
N SER A 232 6.64 -37.97 14.38
CA SER A 232 6.64 -38.33 15.82
C SER A 232 7.92 -37.93 16.56
N GLU A 233 9.06 -37.84 15.84
CA GLU A 233 10.37 -37.44 16.40
C GLU A 233 10.73 -35.98 16.03
N SER A 234 9.75 -35.10 15.80
CA SER A 234 10.04 -33.70 15.46
C SER A 234 10.25 -32.83 16.71
N ASN A 235 11.49 -32.40 16.96
CA ASN A 235 11.72 -31.21 17.80
C ASN A 235 11.47 -29.97 16.93
N ASN A 236 10.85 -28.93 17.50
CA ASN A 236 10.21 -27.72 16.92
C ASN A 236 10.83 -26.99 15.69
N ASN A 237 11.89 -27.48 15.07
CA ASN A 237 12.48 -26.98 13.82
C ASN A 237 12.94 -28.08 12.84
N ARG A 238 12.65 -29.37 13.08
CA ARG A 238 13.20 -30.47 12.28
C ARG A 238 12.17 -31.57 12.04
N ILE A 239 11.87 -31.81 10.77
CA ILE A 239 11.06 -32.95 10.33
C ILE A 239 12.02 -34.04 9.86
N PHE A 240 11.93 -35.23 10.46
CA PHE A 240 12.73 -36.39 10.07
C PHE A 240 11.92 -37.30 9.14
N CYS A 241 12.39 -37.47 7.91
CA CYS A 241 11.81 -38.45 7.00
C CYS A 241 12.59 -39.77 7.12
N ARG A 242 12.04 -40.77 7.80
CA ARG A 242 12.56 -42.15 7.72
C ARG A 242 11.80 -42.89 6.63
N LYS A 243 12.48 -43.24 5.55
CA LYS A 243 11.93 -44.21 4.61
C LYS A 243 12.01 -45.59 5.26
N HIS A 244 10.89 -46.08 5.80
CA HIS A 244 10.78 -47.50 6.05
C HIS A 244 10.82 -48.21 4.70
N ASN A 245 11.63 -49.26 4.61
CA ASN A 245 11.83 -50.06 3.41
C ASN A 245 10.47 -50.39 2.76
N CYS A 246 10.13 -49.70 1.68
CA CYS A 246 8.97 -50.05 0.88
C CYS A 246 9.41 -51.27 0.05
N PRO A 247 8.86 -52.48 0.30
CA PRO A 247 9.23 -53.65 -0.48
C PRO A 247 8.84 -53.38 -1.92
N SER A 248 9.79 -53.56 -2.83
CA SER A 248 9.55 -53.53 -4.27
C SER A 248 8.37 -54.45 -4.58
N ARG A 249 7.22 -53.87 -4.93
CA ARG A 249 6.19 -54.64 -5.65
C ARG A 249 6.76 -54.93 -7.03
N ARG A 250 6.80 -56.22 -7.33
CA ARG A 250 7.36 -56.86 -8.53
C ARG A 250 6.84 -56.26 -9.82
#